data_AF-A0A847GT19-F1
#
_entry.id   AF-A0A847GT19-F1
#
_cell.length_a   1.000
_cell.length_b   1.000
_cell.length_c   1.000
_cell.angle_alpha   90.00
_cell.angle_beta   90.00
_cell.angle_gamma   90.00
#
_symmetry.space_group_name_H-M   'P 1'
#
loop_
_entity.id
_entity.type
_entity.pdbx_description
1 polymer ?
#
loop_
_entity_poly.entity_id
_entity_poly.type
_entity_poly.pdbx_seq_one_letter_code
_entity_poly.pdbx_strand_id
1 'polypeptide(L)'
;MPQYRVQILETLAPWGFTRHMKVQRGDGKSGISWDDLQRLKDEHMGPDVLAVEVYPPSHHVVDEVNMRHLWEVPEHVLPIGLRQPVSHYNTPQ
;
A
#
# COMPACT_ATOMS: atom_id res chain seq x y z
N MET A 1 7.38 8.60 20.63
CA MET A 1 6.88 7.72 19.55
C MET A 1 6.53 8.61 18.37
N PRO A 2 6.71 8.17 17.11
CA PRO A 2 6.28 8.95 15.95
C PRO A 2 4.79 9.27 16.04
N GLN A 3 4.38 10.45 15.57
CA GLN A 3 2.98 10.83 15.52
C GLN A 3 2.48 10.73 14.08
N TYR A 4 1.55 9.80 13.85
CA TYR A 4 0.89 9.61 12.56
C TYR A 4 -0.54 10.08 12.60
N ARG A 5 -0.99 10.69 11.50
CA ARG A 5 -2.41 10.94 11.21
C ARG A 5 -2.80 10.05 10.06
N VAL A 6 -3.84 9.23 10.26
CA VAL A 6 -4.35 8.32 9.23
C VAL A 6 -5.74 8.78 8.80
N GLN A 7 -5.96 8.81 7.49
CA GLN A 7 -7.27 9.03 6.88
C GLN A 7 -7.58 7.88 5.94
N ILE A 8 -8.79 7.32 6.06
CA ILE A 8 -9.31 6.30 5.14
C ILE A 8 -10.44 6.92 4.32
N LEU A 9 -10.39 6.74 3.01
CA LEU A 9 -11.44 7.14 2.08
C LEU A 9 -11.87 5.91 1.27
N GLU A 10 -13.16 5.75 1.03
CA GLU A 10 -13.63 4.81 0.01
C GLU A 10 -13.53 5.47 -1.36
N THR A 11 -12.97 4.74 -2.32
CA THR A 11 -12.74 5.21 -3.68
C THR A 11 -13.19 4.15 -4.66
N LEU A 12 -13.81 4.57 -5.76
CA LEU A 12 -14.18 3.67 -6.85
C LEU A 12 -12.97 3.42 -7.74
N ALA A 13 -12.47 2.18 -7.77
CA ALA A 13 -11.41 1.72 -8.65
C ALA A 13 -11.97 0.87 -9.79
N PRO A 14 -11.17 0.57 -10.85
CA PRO A 14 -11.61 -0.29 -11.96
C PRO A 14 -12.09 -1.68 -11.54
N TRP A 15 -11.68 -2.14 -10.35
CA TRP A 15 -12.04 -3.44 -9.77
C TRP A 15 -13.09 -3.36 -8.65
N GLY A 16 -13.76 -2.21 -8.50
CA GLY A 16 -14.79 -1.98 -7.48
C GLY A 16 -14.34 -0.99 -6.40
N PHE A 17 -15.14 -0.89 -5.33
CA PHE A 17 -14.82 -0.03 -4.20
C PHE A 17 -13.57 -0.52 -3.47
N THR A 18 -12.65 0.40 -3.19
CA THR A 18 -11.43 0.15 -2.44
C THR A 18 -11.16 1.27 -1.44
N ARG A 19 -10.44 0.96 -0.37
CA ARG A 19 -9.98 1.95 0.60
C ARG A 19 -8.66 2.59 0.16
N HIS A 20 -8.65 3.91 0.13
CA HIS A 20 -7.46 4.76 0.03
C HIS A 20 -7.05 5.22 1.42
N MET A 21 -5.93 4.69 1.92
CA MET A 21 -5.30 5.12 3.16
C MET A 21 -4.26 6.20 2.89
N LYS A 22 -4.37 7.31 3.61
CA LYS A 22 -3.37 8.38 3.65
C LYS A 22 -2.73 8.41 5.02
N VAL A 23 -1.41 8.30 5.08
CA VAL A 23 -0.63 8.35 6.32
C VAL A 23 0.25 9.58 6.29
N GLN A 24 -0.03 10.54 7.17
CA GLN A 24 0.77 11.75 7.34
C GLN A 24 1.61 11.65 8.62
N ARG A 25 2.89 11.98 8.53
CA ARG A 25 3.77 12.12 9.69
C ARG A 25 3.77 13.57 10.19
N GLY A 26 3.50 13.75 11.48
CA GLY A 26 3.29 15.08 12.10
C GLY A 26 4.43 15.59 12.99
N ASP A 27 5.50 14.81 13.21
CA ASP A 27 6.60 15.15 14.12
C ASP A 27 7.73 15.97 13.47
N GLY A 28 7.53 16.47 12.25
CA GLY A 28 8.50 17.26 11.49
C GLY A 28 9.70 16.48 10.95
N LYS A 29 9.79 15.17 11.20
CA LYS A 29 10.85 14.31 10.64
C LYS A 29 10.46 13.81 9.26
N SER A 30 11.46 13.46 8.45
CA SER A 30 11.27 12.94 7.09
C SER A 30 10.94 11.44 7.09
N GLY A 31 10.23 11.03 6.04
CA GLY A 31 9.92 9.64 5.73
C GLY A 31 8.98 8.94 6.71
N ILE A 32 8.46 7.80 6.27
CA ILE A 32 7.70 6.84 7.06
C ILE A 32 8.29 5.46 6.73
N SER A 33 8.63 4.67 7.75
CA SER A 33 9.25 3.37 7.53
C SER A 33 8.22 2.37 6.99
N TRP A 34 8.71 1.34 6.29
CA TRP A 34 7.85 0.26 5.83
C TRP A 34 7.14 -0.44 7.01
N ASP A 35 7.84 -0.70 8.11
CA ASP A 35 7.28 -1.31 9.31
C ASP A 35 6.15 -0.47 9.93
N ASP A 36 6.31 0.86 9.93
CA ASP A 36 5.25 1.76 10.39
C ASP A 36 4.04 1.72 9.47
N LEU A 37 4.25 1.70 8.15
CA LEU A 37 3.16 1.60 7.17
C LEU A 37 2.43 0.26 7.28
N GLN A 38 3.15 -0.84 7.44
CA GLN A 38 2.58 -2.18 7.62
C GLN A 38 1.75 -2.24 8.91
N ARG A 39 2.29 -1.77 10.03
CA ARG A 39 1.57 -1.71 11.32
C ARG A 39 0.28 -0.88 11.19
N LEU A 40 0.38 0.33 10.64
CA LEU A 40 -0.79 1.21 10.47
C LEU A 40 -1.82 0.61 9.51
N LYS A 41 -1.38 -0.04 8.42
CA LYS A 41 -2.26 -0.74 7.50
C LYS A 41 -2.99 -1.89 8.19
N ASP A 42 -2.32 -2.65 9.03
CA ASP A 42 -2.96 -3.74 9.79
C ASP A 42 -3.96 -3.21 10.82
N GLU A 43 -3.63 -2.12 11.51
CA GLU A 43 -4.51 -1.43 12.48
C GLU A 43 -5.78 -0.85 11.84
N HIS A 44 -5.66 -0.22 10.66
CA HIS A 44 -6.76 0.54 10.05
C HIS A 44 -7.51 -0.19 8.94
N MET A 45 -6.85 -1.12 8.24
CA MET A 45 -7.45 -1.85 7.12
C MET A 45 -7.71 -3.31 7.46
N GLY A 46 -6.90 -3.89 8.35
CA GLY A 46 -6.96 -5.29 8.77
C GLY A 46 -5.78 -6.11 8.23
N PRO A 47 -5.30 -7.13 8.97
CA PRO A 47 -4.08 -7.86 8.63
C PRO A 47 -4.13 -8.59 7.29
N ASP A 48 -5.31 -9.06 6.87
CA ASP A 48 -5.47 -9.82 5.63
C ASP A 48 -5.61 -8.95 4.36
N VAL A 49 -5.62 -7.63 4.52
CA VAL A 49 -5.75 -6.69 3.38
C VAL A 49 -4.44 -6.59 2.62
N LEU A 50 -4.52 -6.75 1.30
CA LEU A 50 -3.42 -6.43 0.40
C LEU A 50 -3.52 -4.95 0.00
N ALA A 51 -2.41 -4.22 0.14
CA ALA A 51 -2.34 -2.81 -0.22
C ALA A 51 -1.06 -2.50 -1.01
N VAL A 52 -1.15 -1.54 -1.93
CA VAL A 52 -0.02 -1.04 -2.71
C VAL A 52 0.27 0.41 -2.38
N GLU A 53 1.55 0.73 -2.31
CA GLU A 53 2.03 2.11 -2.29
C GLU A 53 2.40 2.55 -3.70
N VAL A 54 1.80 3.65 -4.16
CA VAL A 54 1.97 4.12 -5.55
C VAL A 54 3.04 5.20 -5.61
N TYR A 55 4.00 5.01 -6.52
CA TYR A 55 5.01 6.01 -6.88
C TYR A 55 4.64 6.58 -8.25
N PRO A 56 4.10 7.80 -8.33
CA PRO A 56 3.64 8.37 -9.59
C PRO A 56 4.82 8.72 -10.51
N PRO A 57 4.57 8.91 -11.83
CA PRO A 57 5.55 9.52 -12.72
C PRO A 57 6.08 10.83 -12.14
N SER A 58 7.37 11.15 -12.38
CA SER A 58 8.04 12.31 -11.78
C SER A 58 7.32 13.65 -11.97
N HIS A 59 6.66 13.84 -13.11
CA HIS A 59 5.89 15.04 -13.43
C HIS A 59 4.52 15.11 -12.74
N HIS A 60 4.09 14.04 -12.07
CA HIS A 60 2.88 13.97 -11.24
C HIS A 60 3.21 13.91 -9.74
N VAL A 61 4.49 14.04 -9.36
CA VAL A 61 4.87 14.07 -7.95
C VAL A 61 4.45 15.41 -7.34
N VAL A 62 3.67 15.31 -6.26
CA VAL A 62 3.33 16.44 -5.39
C VAL A 62 3.89 16.12 -4.00
N ASP A 63 4.99 16.75 -3.62
CA ASP A 63 5.72 16.50 -2.36
C ASP A 63 5.60 17.71 -1.41
N GLU A 64 4.35 18.09 -1.08
CA GLU A 64 4.07 19.25 -0.23
C GLU A 64 4.01 18.90 1.26
N VAL A 65 3.79 17.63 1.59
CA VAL A 65 3.64 17.13 2.96
C VAL A 65 4.25 15.74 3.08
N ASN A 66 4.81 15.42 4.25
CA ASN A 66 5.31 14.07 4.53
C ASN A 66 4.13 13.08 4.68
N MET A 67 3.62 12.62 3.54
CA MET A 67 2.46 11.78 3.42
C MET A 67 2.73 10.61 2.48
N ARG A 68 2.26 9.43 2.87
CA ARG A 68 2.30 8.20 2.08
C ARG A 68 0.88 7.75 1.79
N HIS A 69 0.69 7.13 0.62
CA HIS A 69 -0.62 6.71 0.14
C HIS A 69 -0.62 5.22 -0.14
N LEU A 70 -1.53 4.51 0.50
CA LEU A 70 -1.74 3.08 0.30
C LEU A 70 -3.15 2.88 -0.25
N TRP A 71 -3.29 2.02 -1.26
CA TRP A 71 -4.60 1.59 -1.77
C TRP A 71 -4.77 0.11 -1.56
N GLU A 72 -5.92 -0.28 -1.03
CA GLU A 72 -6.35 -1.67 -1.05
C GLU A 72 -6.50 -2.15 -2.50
N VAL A 73 -6.07 -3.39 -2.73
CA VAL A 73 -6.10 -3.98 -4.06
C VAL A 73 -6.39 -5.48 -3.93
N PRO A 74 -7.31 -6.03 -4.72
CA PRO A 74 -7.55 -7.46 -4.69
C PRO A 74 -6.40 -8.22 -5.35
N GLU A 75 -6.05 -9.39 -4.82
CA GLU A 75 -4.92 -10.21 -5.31
C GLU A 75 -4.99 -10.46 -6.83
N HIS A 76 -6.19 -10.66 -7.38
CA HIS A 76 -6.40 -11.02 -8.78
C HIS A 76 -6.12 -9.90 -9.80
N VAL A 77 -5.95 -8.64 -9.36
CA VAL A 77 -5.62 -7.54 -10.28
C VAL A 77 -4.14 -7.19 -10.30
N LEU A 78 -3.35 -7.77 -9.38
CA LEU A 78 -1.91 -7.60 -9.41
C LEU A 78 -1.29 -8.60 -10.40
N PRO A 79 -0.28 -8.18 -11.19
CA PRO A 79 0.46 -9.09 -12.06
C PRO A 79 1.34 -10.09 -11.30
N ILE A 80 1.31 -10.04 -9.96
CA ILE A 80 2.12 -10.83 -9.04
C ILE A 80 1.14 -11.54 -8.11
N GLY A 81 0.99 -12.85 -8.28
CA GLY A 81 0.48 -13.68 -7.20
C GLY A 81 1.54 -13.69 -6.11
N LEU A 82 1.22 -13.20 -4.90
CA LEU A 82 2.09 -13.40 -3.74
C LEU A 82 2.15 -14.87 -3.29
N ARG A 83 1.44 -15.75 -4.01
CA ARG A 83 1.56 -17.20 -3.88
C ARG A 83 2.79 -17.70 -4.62
N GLN A 84 3.44 -18.66 -3.97
CA GLN A 84 4.71 -19.30 -4.31
C GLN A 84 5.04 -19.29 -5.81
N PRO A 85 6.30 -19.02 -6.20
CA PRO A 85 6.71 -19.21 -7.58
C PRO A 85 6.30 -20.62 -8.01
N VAL A 86 5.55 -20.70 -9.10
CA VAL A 86 5.31 -21.97 -9.79
C VAL A 86 6.70 -22.53 -10.11
N SER A 87 7.10 -23.56 -9.37
CA SER A 87 8.32 -24.31 -9.64
C SER A 87 8.15 -24.96 -11.01
N HIS A 88 8.71 -24.34 -12.04
CA HIS A 88 8.90 -24.97 -13.34
C HIS A 88 10.06 -25.98 -13.25
N TYR A 89 9.92 -27.00 -12.42
CA TYR A 89 10.77 -28.19 -12.45
C TYR A 89 9.89 -29.43 -12.40
N ASN A 90 9.39 -29.81 -13.57
CA ASN A 90 9.31 -31.22 -13.95
C ASN A 90 9.05 -31.33 -15.46
N THR A 91 10.14 -31.41 -16.23
CA THR A 91 10.11 -32.11 -17.51
C THR A 91 10.49 -33.56 -17.21
N PRO A 92 9.56 -34.54 -17.24
CA PRO A 92 9.95 -35.93 -17.23
C PRO A 92 10.73 -36.23 -18.53
N GLN A 93 11.88 -36.90 -18.39
CA GLN A 93 12.55 -37.56 -19.50
C GLN A 93 11.74 -38.77 -19.98
#